data_AF-A0A5R8ZNA3-F1
#
_entry.id   AF-A0A5R8ZNA3-F1
#
_cell.length_a   1.000
_cell.length_b   1.000
_cell.length_c   1.000
_cell.angle_alpha   90.00
_cell.angle_beta   90.00
_cell.angle_gamma   90.00
#
_symmetry.space_group_name_H-M   'P 1'
#
loop_
_entity.id
_entity.type
_entity.pdbx_description
1 polymer ?
#
loop_
_entity_poly.entity_id
_entity_poly.type
_entity_poly.pdbx_seq_one_letter_code
_entity_poly.pdbx_strand_id
1 'polypeptide(L)'
;MAHSPYTHVSMSIDPGRRPRIGVSLYTPVLRAGARVLESGRPFLSLESDEANVTVSTTGAGPVTSKDVEVARQIFNAAARYLADCERLHADQSADSDQITPSVVGETAA
;
A
#
# COMPACT_ATOMS: atom_id res chain seq x y z
N MET A 1 -8.90 -1.60 -20.15
CA MET A 1 -9.78 -1.06 -19.10
C MET A 1 -8.96 -0.87 -17.84
N ALA A 2 -8.87 0.35 -17.31
CA ALA A 2 -8.17 0.58 -16.05
C ALA A 2 -8.94 -0.13 -14.93
N HIS A 3 -8.29 -1.02 -14.18
CA HIS A 3 -8.93 -1.71 -13.07
C HIS A 3 -8.93 -0.78 -11.86
N SER A 4 -10.07 -0.58 -11.21
CA SER A 4 -10.08 0.19 -9.95
C SER A 4 -9.20 -0.51 -8.91
N PRO A 5 -8.49 0.23 -8.05
CA PRO A 5 -7.72 -0.39 -6.98
C PRO A 5 -8.64 -1.25 -6.11
N TYR A 6 -8.23 -2.48 -5.82
CA TYR A 6 -8.97 -3.42 -4.99
C TYR A 6 -8.06 -4.06 -3.94
N THR A 7 -8.65 -4.35 -2.77
CA THR A 7 -7.96 -5.10 -1.73
C THR A 7 -8.27 -6.58 -1.91
N HIS A 8 -7.23 -7.40 -1.96
CA HIS A 8 -7.35 -8.85 -2.03
C HIS A 8 -6.76 -9.47 -0.77
N VAL A 9 -7.63 -10.08 0.03
CA VAL A 9 -7.25 -10.86 1.20
C VAL A 9 -7.28 -12.33 0.80
N SER A 10 -6.18 -13.05 1.04
CA SER A 10 -6.16 -14.51 0.91
C SER A 10 -5.81 -15.16 2.24
N MET A 11 -6.59 -16.18 2.59
CA MET A 11 -6.36 -17.03 3.75
C MET A 11 -6.20 -18.46 3.25
N SER A 12 -5.14 -19.14 3.65
CA SER A 12 -4.95 -20.57 3.39
C SER A 12 -4.92 -21.33 4.69
N ILE A 13 -5.75 -22.38 4.77
CA ILE A 13 -5.82 -23.29 5.90
C ILE A 13 -5.68 -24.70 5.33
N ASP A 14 -4.48 -25.25 5.42
CA ASP A 14 -4.20 -26.62 4.99
C ASP A 14 -4.13 -27.54 6.22
N PRO A 15 -4.82 -28.70 6.24
CA PRO A 15 -4.74 -29.66 7.34
C PRO A 15 -3.29 -30.08 7.62
N GLY A 16 -2.84 -29.96 8.87
CA GLY A 16 -1.47 -30.29 9.27
C GLY A 16 -0.43 -29.19 9.01
N ARG A 17 -0.82 -28.02 8.47
CA ARG A 17 0.04 -26.83 8.36
C ARG A 17 -0.46 -25.71 9.26
N ARG A 18 0.43 -24.76 9.60
CA ARG A 18 0.02 -23.55 10.33
C ARG A 18 -0.86 -22.67 9.42
N PRO A 19 -2.03 -22.20 9.88
CA PRO A 19 -2.86 -21.26 9.14
C PRO A 19 -2.08 -19.99 8.78
N ARG A 20 -2.32 -19.47 7.57
CA ARG A 20 -1.65 -18.25 7.08
C ARG A 20 -2.65 -17.27 6.48
N ILE A 21 -2.43 -15.99 6.78
CA ILE A 21 -3.19 -14.87 6.24
C ILE A 21 -2.20 -13.97 5.49
N GLY A 22 -2.54 -13.66 4.25
CA GLY A 22 -1.84 -12.67 3.43
C GLY A 22 -2.81 -11.57 3.01
N VAL A 23 -2.38 -10.33 3.11
CA VAL A 23 -3.13 -9.17 2.64
C VAL A 23 -2.34 -8.52 1.52
N SER A 24 -3.01 -8.22 0.40
CA SER A 24 -2.40 -7.53 -0.73
C SER A 24 -3.35 -6.48 -1.28
N LEU A 25 -2.80 -5.31 -1.57
CA LEU A 25 -3.46 -4.23 -2.30
C LEU A 25 -3.05 -4.36 -3.76
N TYR A 26 -4.04 -4.38 -4.64
CA TYR A 26 -3.83 -4.43 -6.08
C TYR A 26 -4.36 -3.16 -6.71
N THR A 27 -3.49 -2.51 -7.45
CA THR A 27 -3.84 -1.50 -8.44
C THR A 27 -3.47 -2.06 -9.81
N PRO A 28 -3.87 -1.42 -10.94
CA PRO A 28 -3.49 -1.88 -12.28
C PRO A 28 -1.99 -2.07 -12.51
N VAL A 29 -1.16 -1.34 -11.76
CA VAL A 29 0.29 -1.24 -12.00
C VAL A 29 1.14 -1.63 -10.79
N LEU A 30 0.52 -1.84 -9.63
CA LEU A 30 1.22 -2.12 -8.39
C LEU A 30 0.45 -3.11 -7.54
N ARG A 31 1.14 -4.15 -7.10
CA ARG A 31 0.75 -5.10 -6.07
C ARG A 31 1.66 -4.91 -4.86
N ALA A 32 1.07 -4.56 -3.72
CA ALA A 32 1.79 -4.44 -2.46
C ALA A 32 1.20 -5.43 -1.46
N GLY A 33 2.02 -6.21 -0.76
CA GLY A 33 1.50 -7.19 0.18
C GLY A 33 2.48 -7.67 1.22
N ALA A 34 1.93 -8.11 2.35
CA ALA A 34 2.67 -8.75 3.42
C ALA A 34 2.09 -10.13 3.71
N ARG A 35 2.95 -11.12 3.91
CA ARG A 35 2.58 -12.49 4.27
C ARG A 35 3.64 -13.16 5.14
N VAL A 36 3.27 -14.28 5.75
CA VAL A 36 4.20 -15.18 6.44
C VAL A 36 4.40 -16.42 5.56
N LEU A 37 5.65 -16.74 5.24
CA LEU A 37 6.02 -17.93 4.46
C LEU A 37 5.85 -19.21 5.29
N GLU A 38 5.91 -20.38 4.65
CA GLU A 38 5.82 -21.68 5.34
C GLU A 38 6.90 -21.88 6.40
N SER A 39 8.06 -21.26 6.19
CA SER A 39 9.15 -21.21 7.17
C SER A 39 8.84 -20.35 8.40
N GLY A 40 7.67 -19.71 8.48
CA GLY A 40 7.32 -18.74 9.51
C GLY A 40 7.96 -17.36 9.30
N ARG A 41 8.69 -17.16 8.20
CA ARG A 41 9.39 -15.91 7.92
C ARG A 41 8.44 -14.83 7.39
N PRO A 42 8.44 -13.62 7.97
CA PRO A 42 7.70 -12.51 7.40
C PRO A 42 8.31 -12.09 6.07
N PHE A 43 7.44 -11.70 5.15
CA PHE A 43 7.76 -11.36 3.77
C PHE A 43 6.90 -10.18 3.33
N LEU A 44 7.56 -9.12 2.84
CA LEU A 44 6.94 -7.97 2.20
C LEU A 44 7.28 -8.03 0.71
N SER A 45 6.30 -7.81 -0.16
CA SER A 45 6.55 -7.57 -1.59
C SER A 45 5.86 -6.32 -2.12
N LEU A 46 6.55 -5.69 -3.06
CA LEU A 46 6.11 -4.57 -3.88
C LEU A 46 6.44 -4.96 -5.33
N GLU A 47 5.41 -5.26 -6.10
CA GLU A 47 5.50 -5.83 -7.44
C GLU A 47 4.79 -4.90 -8.43
N SER A 48 5.46 -4.55 -9.52
CA SER A 48 4.88 -3.94 -10.72
C SER A 48 5.27 -4.79 -11.94
N ASP A 49 4.79 -4.39 -13.12
CA ASP A 49 5.17 -5.06 -14.37
C ASP A 49 6.67 -4.92 -14.68
N GLU A 50 7.33 -3.90 -14.13
CA GLU A 50 8.73 -3.55 -14.42
C GLU A 50 9.69 -3.91 -13.28
N ALA A 51 9.19 -4.01 -12.05
CA ALA A 51 10.04 -4.21 -10.88
C ALA A 51 9.39 -5.11 -9.84
N ASN A 52 10.21 -5.97 -9.21
CA ASN A 52 9.82 -6.77 -8.08
C ASN A 52 10.80 -6.54 -6.93
N VAL A 53 10.31 -5.91 -5.85
CA VAL A 53 11.05 -5.70 -4.63
C VAL A 53 10.48 -6.60 -3.55
N THR A 54 11.35 -7.43 -2.97
CA THR A 54 10.98 -8.30 -1.86
C THR A 54 11.89 -8.03 -0.67
N VAL A 55 11.29 -7.97 0.51
CA VAL A 55 12.02 -7.81 1.77
C VAL A 55 11.64 -8.97 2.67
N SER A 56 12.65 -9.65 3.20
CA SER A 56 12.49 -10.71 4.18
C SER A 56 13.57 -10.62 5.25
N THR A 57 13.32 -11.26 6.39
CA THR A 57 14.29 -11.41 7.48
C THR A 57 15.60 -12.02 7.00
N THR A 58 16.71 -11.58 7.55
CA THR A 58 18.05 -12.00 7.09
C THR A 58 18.38 -13.48 7.41
N GLY A 59 19.14 -14.14 6.53
CA GLY A 59 19.95 -15.32 6.88
C GLY A 59 19.25 -16.68 7.07
N ALA A 60 17.96 -16.83 6.72
CA ALA A 60 17.18 -18.07 6.94
C ALA A 60 17.10 -18.55 8.41
N GLY A 61 17.57 -17.73 9.37
CA GLY A 61 17.54 -18.00 10.80
C GLY A 61 16.36 -17.32 11.52
N PRO A 62 16.34 -17.36 12.87
CA PRO A 62 15.34 -16.67 13.66
C PRO A 62 15.33 -15.16 13.42
N VAL A 63 14.16 -14.55 13.55
CA VAL A 63 13.99 -13.09 13.47
C VAL A 63 14.81 -12.42 14.57
N THR A 64 15.62 -11.43 14.18
CA THR A 64 16.50 -10.68 15.07
C THR A 64 15.94 -9.29 15.38
N SER A 65 16.52 -8.61 16.37
CA SER A 65 16.22 -7.19 16.66
C SER A 65 16.49 -6.28 15.45
N LYS A 66 17.50 -6.60 14.64
CA LYS A 66 17.83 -5.86 13.42
C LYS A 66 16.73 -6.00 12.35
N ASP A 67 16.15 -7.19 12.20
CA ASP A 67 15.02 -7.38 11.28
C ASP A 67 13.80 -6.55 11.72
N VAL A 68 13.54 -6.46 13.04
CA VAL A 68 12.47 -5.63 13.60
C VAL A 68 12.73 -4.14 13.36
N GLU A 69 13.97 -3.69 13.53
CA GLU A 69 14.35 -2.30 13.27
C GLU A 69 14.19 -1.92 11.80
N VAL A 70 14.62 -2.78 10.88
CA VAL A 70 14.42 -2.57 9.43
C VAL A 70 12.93 -2.52 9.09
N ALA A 71 12.12 -3.44 9.62
CA ALA A 71 10.68 -3.43 9.39
C ALA A 71 10.02 -2.12 9.88
N ARG A 72 10.46 -1.61 11.04
CA ARG A 72 9.97 -0.33 11.59
C ARG A 72 10.37 0.87 10.72
N GLN A 73 11.60 0.89 10.20
CA GLN A 73 12.05 1.95 9.30
C GLN A 73 11.22 1.97 8.01
N ILE A 74 10.94 0.80 7.42
CA ILE A 74 10.08 0.68 6.24
C ILE A 74 8.68 1.21 6.53
N PHE A 75 8.09 0.81 7.67
CA PHE A 75 6.76 1.30 8.08
C PHE A 75 6.72 2.83 8.21
N ASN A 76 7.69 3.42 8.91
CA ASN A 76 7.74 4.87 9.10
C ASN A 76 7.92 5.62 7.78
N ALA A 77 8.71 5.09 6.84
CA ALA A 77 8.87 5.68 5.52
C ALA A 77 7.55 5.64 4.72
N ALA A 78 6.86 4.49 4.73
CA ALA A 78 5.55 4.35 4.07
C ALA A 78 4.49 5.26 4.69
N ALA A 79 4.46 5.39 6.02
CA ALA A 79 3.53 6.29 6.72
C ALA A 79 3.77 7.76 6.35
N ARG A 80 5.04 8.18 6.23
CA ARG A 80 5.38 9.53 5.79
C ARG A 80 4.94 9.77 4.34
N TYR A 81 5.18 8.81 3.45
CA TYR A 81 4.71 8.87 2.07
C TYR A 81 3.18 9.03 2.00
N LEU A 82 2.42 8.28 2.81
CA LEU A 82 0.97 8.43 2.90
C LEU A 82 0.56 9.85 3.32
N ALA A 83 1.15 10.38 4.39
CA ALA A 83 0.84 11.73 4.88
C ALA A 83 1.14 12.80 3.82
N ASP A 84 2.22 12.65 3.06
CA ASP A 84 2.54 13.55 1.95
C ASP A 84 1.51 13.46 0.81
N CYS A 85 1.07 12.25 0.45
CA CYS A 85 -0.01 12.06 -0.52
C CYS A 85 -1.33 12.69 -0.07
N GLU A 86 -1.72 12.48 1.18
CA GLU A 86 -2.95 13.04 1.76
C GLU A 86 -2.92 14.57 1.75
N ARG A 87 -1.78 15.17 2.13
CA ARG A 87 -1.59 16.62 2.09
C ARG A 87 -1.74 17.16 0.66
N LEU A 88 -1.02 16.58 -0.30
CA LEU A 88 -1.08 17.00 -1.70
C LEU A 88 -2.49 16.84 -2.30
N HIS A 89 -3.21 15.79 -1.92
CA HIS A 89 -4.59 15.58 -2.35
C HIS A 89 -5.52 16.67 -1.79
N ALA A 90 -5.39 16.99 -0.49
CA ALA A 90 -6.17 18.05 0.15
C ALA A 90 -5.91 19.43 -0.50
N ASP A 91 -4.65 19.75 -0.80
CA ASP A 91 -4.26 21.00 -1.48
C ASP A 91 -4.92 21.11 -2.87
N GLN A 92 -4.94 20.03 -3.65
CA GLN A 92 -5.57 20.00 -4.98
C GLN A 92 -7.10 20.14 -4.94
N SER A 93 -7.76 19.56 -3.93
CA SER A 93 -9.20 19.71 -3.74
C SER A 93 -9.59 21.14 -3.40
N ALA A 94 -8.79 21.84 -2.58
CA ALA A 94 -9.03 23.23 -2.21
C ALA A 94 -8.91 24.19 -3.41
N ASP A 95 -7.93 23.98 -4.30
CA ASP A 95 -7.76 24.77 -5.53
C ASP A 95 -8.91 24.54 -6.52
N SER A 96 -9.47 23.33 -6.58
CA SER A 96 -10.59 23.01 -7.48
C SER A 96 -11.90 23.67 -7.07
N ASP A 97 -12.15 23.85 -5.76
CA ASP A 97 -13.36 24.51 -5.26
C ASP A 97 -13.35 26.03 -5.53
N GLN A 98 -12.17 26.65 -5.66
CA GLN A 98 -12.04 28.06 -6.01
C GLN A 98 -12.30 28.38 -7.49
N ILE A 99 -12.34 27.37 -8.37
CA ILE A 99 -12.49 27.55 -9.84
C ILE A 99 -13.96 27.47 -10.30
N THR A 100 -14.94 27.21 -9.42
CA THR A 100 -16.36 27.30 -9.81
C THR A 100 -16.78 28.78 -9.94
N PRO A 101 -17.08 29.31 -11.14
CA PRO A 101 -17.47 30.71 -11.26
C PRO A 101 -18.91 30.86 -10.78
N SER A 102 -19.12 31.83 -9.88
CA SER A 102 -20.45 32.37 -9.58
C SER A 102 -21.10 32.88 -10.87
N VAL A 103 -22.01 32.11 -11.45
CA VAL A 103 -22.97 32.66 -12.41
C VAL A 103 -24.14 33.23 -11.60
N VAL A 104 -24.04 34.50 -11.24
CA VAL A 104 -25.20 35.29 -10.81
C VAL A 104 -25.33 36.46 -11.80
N GLY A 105 -26.50 36.51 -12.44
CA GLY A 105 -26.70 37.11 -13.75
C GLY A 105 -26.74 38.63 -13.82
N GLU A 106 -26.55 39.12 -15.04
CA GLU A 106 -26.69 40.53 -15.39
C GLU A 106 -27.61 40.69 -16.63
N THR A 107 -28.76 41.32 -16.35
CA THR A 107 -29.62 42.19 -17.19
C THR A 107 -30.20 41.69 -18.51
N ALA A 108 -31.53 41.52 -18.51
CA ALA A 108 -32.38 41.76 -19.67
C ALA A 108 -32.78 43.25 -19.68
N ALA A 109 -32.56 43.93 -20.80
CA ALA A 109 -33.16 45.20 -21.18
C ALA A 109 -33.71 45.06 -22.60
#